data_AF-A0A1E8PPZ6-F1
#
_entry.id   AF-A0A1E8PPZ6-F1
#
_cell.length_a   1.000
_cell.length_b   1.000
_cell.length_c   1.000
_cell.angle_alpha   90.00
_cell.angle_beta   90.00
_cell.angle_gamma   90.00
#
_symmetry.space_group_name_H-M   'P 1'
#
loop_
_entity.id
_entity.type
_entity.pdbx_description
1 polymer ?
#
loop_
_entity_poly.entity_id
_entity_poly.type
_entity_poly.pdbx_seq_one_letter_code
_entity_poly.pdbx_strand_id
1 'polypeptide(L)'
;MKQWSSARTASLLGKAAGTLLLAVASTAQAQTVGMIENAPLSETWLNAGFYSHHFQRDKNLNDSNPGLGAEYRFSTVASATAGRFYNSDRAYSNYLGVYYQPIKVGPLRVGAVVGGFSGYPKMRDGGWFPALVPTISYEYQRVGVNIAIVPSYKDRLYGALSFQLKLKVFE
;
A
#
# COMPACT_ATOMS: atom_id res chain seq x y z
N MET A 1 -72.82 22.62 -3.85
CA MET A 1 -72.10 23.68 -3.13
C MET A 1 -71.34 23.06 -1.95
N LYS A 2 -70.03 23.35 -1.88
CA LYS A 2 -69.10 23.37 -0.73
C LYS A 2 -69.07 22.24 0.34
N GLN A 3 -67.97 21.48 0.25
CA GLN A 3 -67.04 20.95 1.28
C GLN A 3 -67.39 21.07 2.78
N TRP A 4 -67.08 19.98 3.53
CA TRP A 4 -66.30 19.85 4.80
C TRP A 4 -66.37 18.37 5.22
N SER A 5 -65.42 17.67 5.86
CA SER A 5 -64.18 18.01 6.58
C SER A 5 -63.32 16.72 6.68
N SER A 6 -62.05 16.93 7.02
CA SER A 6 -60.86 16.08 6.97
C SER A 6 -60.86 14.71 7.64
N ALA A 7 -60.15 13.78 7.00
CA ALA A 7 -59.52 12.61 7.58
C ALA A 7 -58.36 12.96 8.52
N ARG A 8 -58.22 12.27 9.65
CA ARG A 8 -56.92 11.95 10.29
C ARG A 8 -57.04 10.71 11.19
N THR A 9 -56.64 9.56 10.67
CA THR A 9 -56.24 8.41 11.50
C THR A 9 -55.03 7.75 10.84
N ALA A 10 -53.87 8.37 11.01
CA ALA A 10 -52.61 7.80 10.55
C ALA A 10 -51.99 6.96 11.68
N SER A 11 -52.18 5.64 11.57
CA SER A 11 -51.22 4.57 11.88
C SER A 11 -50.19 4.82 12.99
N LEU A 12 -50.48 4.27 14.17
CA LEU A 12 -49.50 4.09 15.26
C LEU A 12 -48.68 2.77 15.14
N LEU A 13 -48.85 1.99 14.06
CA LEU A 13 -48.23 0.66 13.92
C LEU A 13 -46.86 0.66 13.20
N GLY A 14 -46.40 1.81 12.70
CA GLY A 14 -45.16 1.88 11.90
C GLY A 14 -43.84 2.02 12.68
N LYS A 15 -43.85 2.13 14.02
CA LYS A 15 -42.64 2.53 14.78
C LYS A 15 -41.92 1.42 15.54
N ALA A 16 -42.47 0.21 15.61
CA ALA A 16 -41.85 -0.89 16.37
C ALA A 16 -40.90 -1.79 15.55
N ALA A 17 -40.91 -1.69 14.21
CA ALA A 17 -40.06 -2.53 13.35
C ALA A 17 -38.67 -1.93 13.05
N GLY A 18 -38.44 -0.66 13.37
CA GLY A 18 -37.18 0.04 13.04
C GLY A 18 -36.04 -0.18 14.04
N THR A 19 -36.34 -0.61 15.27
CA THR A 19 -35.35 -0.64 16.36
C THR A 19 -34.61 -1.98 16.51
N LEU A 20 -35.04 -3.05 15.82
CA LEU A 20 -34.36 -4.35 15.89
C LEU A 20 -33.35 -4.60 14.75
N LEU A 21 -33.35 -3.78 13.69
CA LEU A 21 -32.41 -3.91 12.57
C LEU A 21 -31.10 -3.11 12.76
N LEU A 22 -31.05 -2.21 13.73
CA LEU A 22 -29.83 -1.44 14.05
C LEU A 22 -28.90 -2.14 15.04
N ALA A 23 -29.39 -3.14 15.78
CA ALA A 23 -28.58 -3.87 16.75
C ALA A 23 -27.70 -4.97 16.12
N VAL A 24 -28.02 -5.45 14.92
CA VAL A 24 -27.26 -6.51 14.23
C VAL A 24 -26.15 -5.96 13.33
N ALA A 25 -26.15 -4.64 13.04
CA ALA A 25 -25.07 -3.99 12.29
C ALA A 25 -23.83 -3.67 13.17
N SER A 26 -23.94 -3.83 14.50
CA SER A 26 -22.91 -3.42 15.46
C SER A 26 -21.85 -4.50 15.73
N THR A 27 -21.98 -5.70 15.16
CA THR A 27 -21.00 -6.79 15.33
C THR A 27 -19.96 -6.87 14.21
N ALA A 28 -20.12 -6.08 13.14
CA ALA A 28 -19.06 -5.83 12.17
C ALA A 28 -18.10 -4.74 12.67
N GLN A 29 -17.72 -4.81 13.95
CA GLN A 29 -16.63 -4.01 14.49
C GLN A 29 -15.34 -4.58 13.88
N ALA A 30 -15.01 -4.05 12.70
CA ALA A 30 -13.73 -4.24 12.05
C ALA A 30 -12.64 -4.11 13.11
N GLN A 31 -11.82 -5.16 13.31
CA GLN A 31 -10.53 -4.98 13.95
C GLN A 31 -9.73 -4.04 13.04
N THR A 32 -9.82 -2.74 13.31
CA THR A 32 -9.21 -1.70 12.48
C THR A 32 -7.71 -1.87 12.42
N VAL A 33 -7.10 -2.46 13.46
CA VAL A 33 -5.68 -2.80 13.54
C VAL A 33 -5.52 -4.20 14.13
N GLY A 34 -4.57 -4.98 13.63
CA GLY A 34 -4.21 -6.27 14.22
C GLY A 34 -2.93 -6.86 13.65
N MET A 35 -2.54 -8.03 14.14
CA MET A 35 -1.44 -8.81 13.58
C MET A 35 -1.97 -9.82 12.57
N ILE A 36 -1.18 -10.11 11.55
CA ILE A 36 -1.42 -11.12 10.53
C ILE A 36 -0.68 -12.38 10.96
N GLU A 37 -1.40 -13.48 11.09
CA GLU A 37 -0.80 -14.78 11.36
C GLU A 37 0.11 -15.18 10.22
N ASN A 38 1.33 -15.64 10.53
CA ASN A 38 2.30 -16.08 9.55
C ASN A 38 1.97 -17.51 9.07
N ALA A 39 1.58 -17.66 7.81
CA ALA A 39 1.30 -18.94 7.18
C ALA A 39 2.00 -19.00 5.80
N PRO A 40 2.39 -20.19 5.31
CA PRO A 40 2.97 -20.33 3.97
C PRO A 40 2.05 -19.82 2.86
N LEU A 41 2.65 -19.21 1.83
CA LEU A 41 1.99 -18.80 0.59
C LEU A 41 2.95 -19.04 -0.59
N SER A 42 2.44 -19.00 -1.82
CA SER A 42 3.27 -19.05 -3.02
C SER A 42 2.65 -18.19 -4.12
N GLU A 43 2.85 -16.88 -4.02
CA GLU A 43 2.36 -15.95 -5.05
C GLU A 43 3.52 -15.28 -5.78
N THR A 44 3.41 -15.16 -7.10
CA THR A 44 4.33 -14.34 -7.88
C THR A 44 3.63 -13.08 -8.35
N TRP A 45 4.28 -11.95 -8.10
CA TRP A 45 3.84 -10.63 -8.51
C TRP A 45 4.87 -10.00 -9.43
N LEU A 46 4.40 -9.39 -10.51
CA LEU A 46 5.21 -8.51 -11.36
C LEU A 46 4.97 -7.07 -10.92
N ASN A 47 6.06 -6.32 -10.78
CA ASN A 47 6.03 -4.95 -10.31
C ASN A 47 6.44 -4.02 -11.45
N ALA A 48 5.69 -2.93 -11.62
CA ALA A 48 6.12 -1.83 -12.45
C ALA A 48 7.30 -1.08 -11.78
N GLY A 49 7.80 -0.06 -12.49
CA GLY A 49 8.62 0.97 -11.87
C GLY A 49 7.87 1.74 -10.78
N PHE A 50 8.52 2.77 -10.27
CA PHE A 50 7.98 3.59 -9.20
C PHE A 50 7.48 4.93 -9.73
N TYR A 51 6.51 5.51 -9.02
CA TYR A 51 6.28 6.95 -9.03
C TYR A 51 6.63 7.47 -7.64
N SER A 52 7.44 8.51 -7.54
CA SER A 52 7.94 9.02 -6.27
C SER A 52 7.62 10.50 -6.12
N HIS A 53 6.79 10.82 -5.14
CA HIS A 53 6.53 12.21 -4.76
C HIS A 53 7.61 12.66 -3.74
N HIS A 54 8.66 13.29 -4.24
CA HIS A 54 9.78 13.75 -3.40
C HIS A 54 9.38 14.91 -2.48
N PHE A 55 9.92 14.92 -1.26
CA PHE A 55 9.70 16.02 -0.32
C PHE A 55 10.52 17.26 -0.68
N GLN A 56 11.73 17.08 -1.25
CA GLN A 56 12.60 18.18 -1.72
C GLN A 56 12.27 18.59 -3.16
N ARG A 57 11.21 19.38 -3.33
CA ARG A 57 10.68 19.78 -4.64
C ARG A 57 11.59 20.75 -5.42
N ASP A 58 12.50 21.44 -4.74
CA ASP A 58 13.44 22.40 -5.31
C ASP A 58 14.61 21.75 -6.07
N LYS A 59 14.83 20.45 -5.90
CA LYS A 59 16.02 19.74 -6.41
C LYS A 59 15.89 19.16 -7.83
N ASN A 60 14.82 19.49 -8.56
CA ASN A 60 14.56 19.02 -9.94
C ASN A 60 14.69 17.48 -10.11
N LEU A 61 14.18 16.75 -9.12
CA LEU A 61 14.26 15.29 -9.06
C LEU A 61 13.30 14.64 -10.05
N ASN A 62 13.69 13.49 -10.59
CA ASN A 62 12.82 12.69 -11.45
C ASN A 62 11.81 11.87 -10.63
N ASP A 63 10.54 12.30 -10.62
CA ASP A 63 9.45 11.62 -9.92
C ASP A 63 8.95 10.36 -10.67
N SER A 64 9.16 10.28 -11.99
CA SER A 64 8.77 9.13 -12.80
C SER A 64 9.92 8.14 -12.88
N ASN A 65 9.81 7.02 -12.18
CA ASN A 65 10.89 6.06 -12.04
C ASN A 65 10.56 4.74 -12.76
N PRO A 66 10.46 4.74 -14.11
CA PRO A 66 10.06 3.55 -14.86
C PRO A 66 11.03 2.39 -14.64
N GLY A 67 10.51 1.17 -14.69
CA GLY A 67 11.26 -0.02 -14.35
C GLY A 67 10.40 -1.28 -14.41
N LEU A 68 11.03 -2.39 -14.04
CA LEU A 68 10.40 -3.69 -13.93
C LEU A 68 11.03 -4.45 -12.76
N GLY A 69 10.20 -5.16 -12.01
CA GLY A 69 10.66 -6.05 -10.96
C GLY A 69 9.69 -7.20 -10.73
N ALA A 70 10.05 -8.05 -9.79
CA ALA A 70 9.22 -9.14 -9.32
C ALA A 70 9.22 -9.19 -7.80
N GLU A 71 8.15 -9.73 -7.24
CA GLU A 71 7.99 -10.04 -5.83
C GLU A 71 7.44 -11.45 -5.70
N TYR A 72 8.14 -12.30 -4.94
CA TYR A 72 7.68 -13.64 -4.59
C TYR A 72 7.23 -13.66 -3.14
N ARG A 73 5.94 -13.87 -2.92
CA ARG A 73 5.36 -14.00 -1.58
C ARG A 73 5.35 -15.45 -1.16
N PHE A 74 6.24 -15.75 -0.21
CA PHE A 74 6.41 -17.08 0.36
C PHE A 74 5.64 -17.27 1.68
N SER A 75 5.08 -16.20 2.24
CA SER A 75 4.20 -16.28 3.42
C SER A 75 3.19 -15.16 3.45
N THR A 76 2.17 -15.31 4.30
CA THR A 76 1.17 -14.28 4.56
C THR A 76 1.74 -12.98 5.09
N VAL A 77 3.01 -12.88 5.53
CA VAL A 77 3.61 -11.64 6.06
C VAL A 77 4.93 -11.24 5.40
N ALA A 78 5.51 -12.09 4.56
CA ALA A 78 6.82 -11.83 3.97
C ALA A 78 6.92 -12.22 2.49
N SER A 79 7.66 -11.40 1.75
CA SER A 79 7.95 -11.61 0.33
C SER A 79 9.35 -11.14 -0.02
N ALA A 80 10.00 -11.82 -0.96
CA ALA A 80 11.29 -11.40 -1.53
C ALA A 80 11.04 -10.60 -2.80
N THR A 81 11.82 -9.55 -3.06
CA THR A 81 11.65 -8.71 -4.25
C THR A 81 12.98 -8.33 -4.87
N ALA A 82 13.00 -8.22 -6.19
CA ALA A 82 14.15 -7.71 -6.95
C ALA A 82 13.68 -6.99 -8.21
N GLY A 83 14.49 -6.07 -8.72
CA GLY A 83 14.17 -5.38 -9.96
C GLY A 83 15.13 -4.26 -10.31
N ARG A 84 14.80 -3.54 -11.38
CA ARG A 84 15.55 -2.40 -11.89
C ARG A 84 14.62 -1.26 -12.27
N PHE A 85 15.03 -0.03 -12.00
CA PHE A 85 14.29 1.17 -12.36
C PHE A 85 15.22 2.33 -12.70
N TYR A 86 14.66 3.39 -13.28
CA TYR A 86 15.35 4.65 -13.58
C TYR A 86 15.11 5.65 -12.45
N ASN A 87 16.13 5.98 -11.68
CA ASN A 87 15.99 6.67 -10.39
C ASN A 87 15.79 8.20 -10.51
N SER A 88 15.71 8.86 -9.34
CA SER A 88 15.53 10.31 -9.21
C SER A 88 16.70 11.13 -9.75
N ASP A 89 17.91 10.56 -9.74
CA ASP A 89 19.14 11.14 -10.31
C ASP A 89 19.31 10.83 -11.81
N ARG A 90 18.29 10.24 -12.46
CA ARG A 90 18.31 9.90 -13.89
C ARG A 90 19.37 8.85 -14.24
N ALA A 91 19.59 7.90 -13.34
CA ALA A 91 20.47 6.75 -13.51
C ALA A 91 19.72 5.43 -13.29
N TYR A 92 20.19 4.36 -13.90
CA TYR A 92 19.62 3.03 -13.66
C TYR A 92 20.04 2.50 -12.30
N SER A 93 19.07 2.04 -11.52
CA SER A 93 19.23 1.47 -10.19
C SER A 93 18.66 0.07 -10.12
N ASN A 94 19.36 -0.83 -9.42
CA ASN A 94 18.85 -2.16 -9.10
C ASN A 94 18.50 -2.23 -7.62
N TYR A 95 17.55 -3.10 -7.28
CA TYR A 95 17.17 -3.37 -5.90
C TYR A 95 16.98 -4.87 -5.66
N LEU A 96 17.19 -5.26 -4.42
CA LEU A 96 16.93 -6.59 -3.88
C LEU A 96 16.52 -6.40 -2.40
N GLY A 97 15.48 -7.09 -1.95
CA GLY A 97 15.05 -6.99 -0.56
C GLY A 97 14.00 -8.00 -0.16
N VAL A 98 13.60 -7.91 1.11
CA VAL A 98 12.55 -8.70 1.72
C VAL A 98 11.57 -7.75 2.40
N TYR A 99 10.30 -7.83 2.00
CA TYR A 99 9.21 -7.22 2.73
C TYR A 99 8.88 -8.07 3.96
N TYR A 100 8.62 -7.40 5.08
CA TYR A 100 8.02 -7.98 6.26
C TYR A 100 6.90 -7.05 6.75
N GLN A 101 5.65 -7.48 6.58
CA GLN A 101 4.45 -6.68 6.82
C GLN A 101 3.43 -7.46 7.67
N PRO A 102 3.66 -7.57 8.99
CA PRO A 102 2.85 -8.38 9.88
C PRO A 102 1.63 -7.63 10.45
N ILE A 103 1.52 -6.32 10.25
CA ILE A 103 0.43 -5.51 10.81
C ILE A 103 -0.65 -5.36 9.73
N LYS A 104 -1.92 -5.61 10.08
CA LYS A 104 -3.07 -5.23 9.25
C LYS A 104 -3.71 -3.96 9.78
N VAL A 105 -4.10 -3.07 8.87
CA VAL A 105 -4.97 -1.92 9.16
C VAL A 105 -6.12 -1.90 8.15
N GLY A 106 -7.28 -2.45 8.52
CA GLY A 106 -8.34 -2.75 7.55
C GLY A 106 -7.81 -3.63 6.40
N PRO A 107 -7.89 -3.20 5.12
CA PRO A 107 -7.35 -3.96 3.99
C PRO A 107 -5.84 -3.73 3.75
N LEU A 108 -5.20 -2.86 4.54
CA LEU A 108 -3.81 -2.50 4.37
C LEU A 108 -2.90 -3.45 5.13
N ARG A 109 -1.75 -3.74 4.55
CA ARG A 109 -0.63 -4.45 5.18
C ARG A 109 0.46 -3.43 5.50
N VAL A 110 0.98 -3.42 6.72
CA VAL A 110 1.93 -2.43 7.20
C VAL A 110 3.18 -3.13 7.74
N GLY A 111 4.34 -2.57 7.40
CA GLY A 111 5.63 -3.03 7.90
C GLY A 111 6.77 -2.30 7.20
N ALA A 112 7.78 -3.05 6.76
CA ALA A 112 8.94 -2.48 6.08
C ALA A 112 9.52 -3.43 5.04
N VAL A 113 10.31 -2.89 4.12
CA VAL A 113 11.26 -3.64 3.31
C VAL A 113 12.67 -3.39 3.81
N VAL A 114 13.43 -4.46 3.98
CA VAL A 114 14.87 -4.42 4.22
C VAL A 114 15.59 -5.00 3.01
N GLY A 115 16.65 -4.33 2.58
CA GLY A 115 17.36 -4.75 1.38
C GLY A 115 18.48 -3.81 1.00
N GLY A 116 18.79 -3.77 -0.28
CA GLY A 116 19.75 -2.84 -0.83
C GLY A 116 19.31 -2.24 -2.15
N PHE A 117 19.91 -1.10 -2.46
CA PHE A 117 19.80 -0.42 -3.75
C PHE A 117 21.20 -0.14 -4.28
N SER A 118 21.34 -0.02 -5.60
CA SER A 118 22.55 0.43 -6.30
C SER A 118 22.17 1.46 -7.36
N GLY A 119 23.15 2.15 -7.95
CA GLY A 119 22.96 3.02 -9.12
C GLY A 119 22.67 4.50 -8.80
N TYR A 120 22.81 4.92 -7.54
CA TYR A 120 22.75 6.33 -7.14
C TYR A 120 24.16 6.94 -7.17
N PRO A 121 24.49 7.85 -8.11
CA PRO A 121 25.88 8.34 -8.27
C PRO A 121 26.45 9.01 -7.02
N LYS A 122 25.59 9.67 -6.23
CA LYS A 122 25.98 10.35 -4.98
C LYS A 122 26.09 9.42 -3.77
N MET A 123 25.74 8.14 -3.92
CA MET A 123 25.74 7.14 -2.85
C MET A 123 26.67 5.98 -3.20
N ARG A 124 27.80 5.90 -2.49
CA ARG A 124 28.83 4.85 -2.69
C ARG A 124 29.27 4.71 -4.15
N ASP A 125 29.37 5.83 -4.87
CA ASP A 125 29.76 5.90 -6.29
C ASP A 125 28.90 4.99 -7.19
N GLY A 126 27.60 4.88 -6.89
CA GLY A 126 26.67 4.00 -7.59
C GLY A 126 26.69 2.54 -7.13
N GLY A 127 27.54 2.18 -6.16
CA GLY A 127 27.59 0.86 -5.55
C GLY A 127 26.37 0.53 -4.69
N TRP A 128 26.32 -0.72 -4.22
CA TRP A 128 25.24 -1.19 -3.35
C TRP A 128 25.30 -0.56 -1.96
N PHE A 129 24.14 -0.16 -1.44
CA PHE A 129 23.95 0.31 -0.07
C PHE A 129 22.70 -0.31 0.56
N PRO A 130 22.70 -0.56 1.89
CA PRO A 130 21.54 -1.10 2.57
C PRO A 130 20.46 -0.04 2.77
N ALA A 131 19.20 -0.48 2.83
CA ALA A 131 18.05 0.34 3.12
C ALA A 131 17.04 -0.40 3.99
N LEU A 132 16.40 0.34 4.88
CA LEU A 132 15.22 -0.06 5.62
C LEU A 132 14.14 0.99 5.34
N VAL A 133 13.07 0.57 4.67
CA VAL A 133 12.05 1.50 4.17
C VAL A 133 10.68 1.08 4.71
N PRO A 134 10.03 1.91 5.55
CA PRO A 134 8.64 1.68 5.94
C PRO A 134 7.74 1.53 4.71
N THR A 135 6.84 0.55 4.73
CA THR A 135 5.99 0.23 3.57
C THR A 135 4.59 -0.18 3.99
N ILE A 136 3.63 0.27 3.21
CA ILE A 136 2.23 -0.11 3.26
C ILE A 136 1.87 -0.78 1.93
N SER A 137 1.08 -1.84 1.96
CA SER A 137 0.56 -2.46 0.73
C SER A 137 -0.95 -2.59 0.79
N TYR A 138 -1.60 -2.37 -0.34
CA TYR A 138 -3.00 -2.67 -0.56
C TYR A 138 -3.11 -3.60 -1.77
N GLU A 139 -3.85 -4.69 -1.61
CA GLU A 139 -3.98 -5.73 -2.64
C GLU A 139 -5.44 -6.17 -2.74
N TYR A 140 -5.92 -6.28 -3.96
CA TYR A 140 -7.27 -6.74 -4.28
C TYR A 140 -7.21 -7.69 -5.47
N GLN A 141 -7.59 -8.95 -5.24
CA GLN A 141 -7.51 -10.02 -6.22
C GLN A 141 -6.10 -10.15 -6.82
N ARG A 142 -5.91 -9.69 -8.06
CA ARG A 142 -4.67 -9.77 -8.81
C ARG A 142 -3.93 -8.44 -8.92
N VAL A 143 -4.46 -7.34 -8.39
CA VAL A 143 -3.83 -6.02 -8.49
C VAL A 143 -3.50 -5.51 -7.10
N GLY A 144 -2.34 -4.86 -6.97
CA GLY A 144 -1.95 -4.22 -5.74
C GLY A 144 -1.06 -3.01 -5.94
N VAL A 145 -0.77 -2.34 -4.83
CA VAL A 145 0.18 -1.23 -4.76
C VAL A 145 1.01 -1.36 -3.49
N ASN A 146 2.32 -1.17 -3.63
CA ASN A 146 3.22 -0.92 -2.52
C ASN A 146 3.44 0.60 -2.41
N ILE A 147 3.33 1.14 -1.20
CA ILE A 147 3.52 2.54 -0.87
C ILE A 147 4.65 2.61 0.16
N ALA A 148 5.78 3.17 -0.22
CA ALA A 148 6.98 3.23 0.59
C ALA A 148 7.28 4.67 1.03
N ILE A 149 7.65 4.84 2.30
CA ILE A 149 8.10 6.13 2.84
C ILE A 149 9.62 6.12 2.83
N VAL A 150 10.22 6.71 1.80
CA VAL A 150 11.68 6.75 1.63
C VAL A 150 12.23 7.88 2.49
N PRO A 151 13.11 7.59 3.48
CA PRO A 151 13.74 8.62 4.28
C PRO A 151 14.83 9.35 3.47
N SER A 152 15.00 10.65 3.72
CA SER A 152 16.17 11.38 3.22
C SER A 152 17.45 10.90 3.92
N TYR A 153 18.56 10.87 3.19
CA TYR A 153 19.88 10.62 3.75
C TYR A 153 20.91 11.59 3.19
N LYS A 154 21.26 12.59 4.02
CA LYS A 154 22.21 13.67 3.67
C LYS A 154 21.81 14.29 2.32
N ASP A 155 22.78 14.75 1.54
CA ASP A 155 22.58 15.24 0.17
C ASP A 155 22.68 14.14 -0.90
N ARG A 156 22.50 12.87 -0.50
CA ARG A 156 22.74 11.70 -1.36
C ARG A 156 21.47 11.00 -1.79
N LEU A 157 20.49 10.89 -0.88
CA LEU A 157 19.18 10.29 -1.13
C LEU A 157 18.11 11.25 -0.63
N TYR A 158 17.14 11.55 -1.48
CA TYR A 158 16.08 12.51 -1.18
C TYR A 158 14.79 11.76 -0.88
N GLY A 159 14.19 12.06 0.26
CA GLY A 159 13.02 11.36 0.75
C GLY A 159 11.81 11.61 -0.13
N ALA A 160 10.94 10.61 -0.18
CA ALA A 160 9.75 10.61 -1.02
C ALA A 160 8.66 9.69 -0.46
N LEU A 161 7.43 9.94 -0.89
CA LEU A 161 6.38 8.91 -0.89
C LEU A 161 6.42 8.20 -2.25
N SER A 162 6.81 6.93 -2.25
CA SER A 162 6.99 6.15 -3.47
C SER A 162 5.87 5.12 -3.65
N PHE A 163 5.41 4.93 -4.87
CA PHE A 163 4.29 4.08 -5.24
C PHE A 163 4.75 3.09 -6.29
N GLN A 164 4.47 1.80 -6.09
CA GLN A 164 4.80 0.74 -7.03
C GLN A 164 3.56 -0.12 -7.28
N LEU A 165 3.08 -0.14 -8.52
CA LEU A 165 1.99 -1.03 -8.93
C LEU A 165 2.51 -2.46 -9.07
N LYS A 166 1.68 -3.42 -8.65
CA LYS A 166 1.97 -4.85 -8.75
C LYS A 166 0.78 -5.64 -9.29
N LEU A 167 1.10 -6.67 -10.07
CA LEU A 167 0.14 -7.59 -10.70
C LEU A 167 0.49 -9.03 -10.32
N LYS A 168 -0.45 -9.74 -9.70
CA LYS A 168 -0.31 -11.16 -9.38
C LYS A 168 -0.48 -12.00 -10.65
N VAL A 169 0.55 -12.78 -10.96
CA VAL A 169 0.59 -13.64 -12.15
C VAL A 169 0.45 -15.13 -11.81
N PHE A 170 0.89 -15.56 -10.62
CA PHE A 170 0.77 -16.95 -10.14
C PHE A 170 0.34 -16.97 -8.66
N GLU A 171 -0.44 -17.99 -8.27
CA GLU A 171 -0.87 -18.32 -6.90
C GLU A 171 -1.13 -19.82 -6.75
#